data_AF-M5CHK6-F1
#
_entry.id   AF-M5CHK6-F1
#
_cell.length_a   1.000
_cell.length_b   1.000
_cell.length_c   1.000
_cell.angle_alpha   90.00
_cell.angle_beta   90.00
_cell.angle_gamma   90.00
#
_symmetry.space_group_name_H-M   'P 1'
#
loop_
_entity.id
_entity.type
_entity.pdbx_description
1 polymer ?
#
loop_
_entity_poly.entity_id
_entity_poly.type
_entity_poly.pdbx_seq_one_letter_code
_entity_poly.pdbx_strand_id
1 'polypeptide(L)'
;MDDIYQFELLSLTSTVAKEILNNAGINDKTLAEFIINLHEQSKTQDAFKQKLKDVGADFPESFVENLDRLILSLHPKYKRKKAKKAKKDGQPVDESDTKRRMFPGLSLPDQEWQPSNEFGKGNDKDVDGKDAASKEVDDLMSQLEGQTSEERHGD
;
A
#
# COMPACT_ATOMS: atom_id res chain seq x y z
N MET A 1 8.52 -17.81 -25.71
CA MET A 1 7.58 -17.58 -24.57
C MET A 1 8.01 -18.37 -23.34
N ASP A 2 8.68 -19.52 -23.50
CA ASP A 2 9.17 -20.32 -22.38
C ASP A 2 10.39 -19.73 -21.66
N ASP A 3 11.25 -18.99 -22.36
CA ASP A 3 12.45 -18.39 -21.74
C ASP A 3 12.11 -17.40 -20.62
N ILE A 4 11.08 -16.57 -20.84
CA ILE A 4 10.57 -15.63 -19.83
C ILE A 4 10.01 -16.40 -18.64
N TYR A 5 9.27 -17.47 -18.89
CA TYR A 5 8.70 -18.31 -17.83
C TYR A 5 9.81 -18.96 -16.98
N GLN A 6 10.85 -19.48 -17.61
CA GLN A 6 12.00 -20.06 -16.93
C GLN A 6 12.73 -19.03 -16.09
N PHE A 7 12.91 -17.81 -16.62
CA PHE A 7 13.53 -16.71 -15.88
C PHE A 7 12.70 -16.31 -14.65
N GLU A 8 11.38 -16.20 -14.78
CA GLU A 8 10.48 -15.89 -13.65
C GLU A 8 10.55 -16.98 -12.57
N LEU A 9 10.60 -18.26 -12.96
CA LEU A 9 10.75 -19.38 -12.03
C LEU A 9 12.11 -19.37 -11.34
N LEU A 10 13.18 -19.05 -12.07
CA LEU A 10 14.53 -18.92 -11.50
C LEU A 10 14.59 -17.74 -10.50
N SER A 11 13.95 -16.62 -10.84
CA SER A 11 13.83 -15.46 -9.96
C SER A 11 13.08 -15.79 -8.67
N LEU A 12 11.96 -16.52 -8.77
CA LEU A 12 11.25 -17.03 -7.60
C LEU A 12 12.14 -17.95 -6.76
N THR A 13 12.82 -18.91 -7.39
CA THR A 13 13.70 -19.87 -6.70
C THR A 13 14.81 -19.15 -5.93
N SER A 14 15.46 -18.17 -6.57
CA SER A 14 16.49 -17.35 -5.93
C SER A 14 15.94 -16.56 -4.74
N THR A 15 14.72 -16.05 -4.84
CA THR A 15 14.09 -15.27 -3.78
C THR A 15 13.71 -16.16 -2.59
N VAL A 16 13.11 -17.33 -2.84
CA VAL A 16 12.81 -18.33 -1.81
C VAL A 16 14.09 -18.81 -1.12
N ALA A 17 15.16 -19.08 -1.88
CA ALA A 17 16.45 -19.48 -1.32
C ALA A 17 17.04 -18.39 -0.38
N LYS A 18 16.94 -17.12 -0.75
CA LYS A 18 17.34 -16.00 0.13
C LYS A 18 16.49 -15.93 1.39
N GLU A 19 15.18 -16.13 1.26
CA GLU A 19 14.26 -16.10 2.40
C GLU A 19 14.56 -17.23 3.39
N ILE A 20 14.87 -18.43 2.89
CA ILE A 20 15.33 -19.56 3.70
C ILE A 20 16.68 -19.26 4.35
N LEU A 21 17.63 -18.67 3.62
CA LEU A 21 18.92 -18.29 4.18
C LEU A 21 18.75 -17.29 5.34
N ASN A 22 17.86 -16.31 5.19
CA ASN A 22 17.64 -15.27 6.19
C ASN A 22 16.97 -15.80 7.47
N ASN A 23 16.06 -16.75 7.36
CA ASN A 23 15.27 -17.23 8.50
C ASN A 23 15.80 -18.55 9.11
N ALA A 24 16.41 -19.41 8.30
CA ALA A 24 16.90 -20.73 8.71
C ALA A 24 18.43 -20.89 8.59
N GLY A 25 19.13 -19.93 7.99
CA GLY A 25 20.59 -20.00 7.80
C GLY A 25 21.01 -21.03 6.74
N ILE A 26 20.08 -21.58 5.97
CA ILE A 26 20.34 -22.65 4.99
C ILE A 26 20.45 -22.04 3.59
N ASN A 27 21.61 -22.18 2.95
CA ASN A 27 21.84 -21.76 1.57
C ASN A 27 21.77 -22.96 0.61
N ASP A 28 20.55 -23.44 0.35
CA ASP A 28 20.33 -24.59 -0.54
C ASP A 28 19.27 -24.28 -1.60
N LYS A 29 19.70 -24.26 -2.86
CA LYS A 29 18.82 -24.06 -4.02
C LYS A 29 17.84 -25.22 -4.21
N THR A 30 18.26 -26.45 -3.95
CA THR A 30 17.43 -27.65 -4.15
C THR A 30 16.29 -27.69 -3.13
N LEU A 31 16.55 -27.27 -1.90
CA LEU A 31 15.52 -27.08 -0.88
C LEU A 31 14.48 -26.03 -1.30
N ALA A 32 14.93 -24.90 -1.86
CA ALA A 32 14.02 -23.87 -2.36
C ALA A 32 13.12 -24.39 -3.49
N GLU A 33 13.70 -25.11 -4.47
CA GLU A 33 12.95 -25.76 -5.54
C GLU A 33 11.96 -26.79 -5.00
N PHE A 34 12.38 -27.60 -4.02
CA PHE A 34 11.53 -28.61 -3.39
C PHE A 34 10.32 -27.97 -2.68
N ILE A 35 10.53 -26.89 -1.92
CA ILE A 35 9.45 -26.17 -1.23
C ILE A 35 8.47 -25.57 -2.25
N ILE A 36 8.96 -24.98 -3.34
CA ILE A 36 8.10 -24.46 -4.41
C ILE A 36 7.25 -25.59 -5.01
N ASN A 37 7.86 -26.74 -5.30
CA ASN A 37 7.13 -27.91 -5.80
C ASN A 37 6.08 -28.42 -4.81
N LEU A 38 6.40 -28.43 -3.51
CA LEU A 38 5.48 -28.85 -2.47
C LEU A 38 4.26 -27.93 -2.38
N HIS A 39 4.49 -26.62 -2.51
CA HIS A 39 3.42 -25.63 -2.62
C HIS A 39 2.59 -25.85 -3.88
N GLU A 40 3.18 -26.13 -5.05
CA GLU A 40 2.41 -26.40 -6.27
C GLU A 40 1.42 -27.57 -6.14
N GLN A 41 1.79 -28.57 -5.35
CA GLN A 41 0.95 -29.73 -5.07
C GLN A 41 -0.08 -29.46 -3.95
N SER A 42 -0.06 -28.29 -3.34
CA SER A 42 -0.94 -27.88 -2.25
C SER A 42 -2.01 -26.92 -2.78
N LYS A 43 -3.28 -27.22 -2.50
CA LYS A 43 -4.40 -26.39 -2.99
C LYS A 43 -4.74 -25.24 -2.04
N THR A 44 -4.40 -25.39 -0.77
CA THR A 44 -4.68 -24.47 0.32
C THR A 44 -3.41 -24.29 1.14
N GLN A 45 -3.33 -23.18 1.86
CA GLN A 45 -2.21 -22.89 2.74
C GLN A 45 -2.07 -23.95 3.84
N ASP A 46 -3.18 -24.44 4.41
CA ASP A 46 -3.15 -25.51 5.41
C ASP A 46 -2.58 -26.82 4.86
N ALA A 47 -2.89 -27.16 3.61
CA ALA A 47 -2.32 -28.33 2.96
C ALA A 47 -0.81 -28.19 2.74
N PHE A 48 -0.33 -26.97 2.44
CA PHE A 48 1.09 -26.67 2.33
C PHE A 48 1.81 -26.80 3.67
N LYS A 49 1.24 -26.21 4.73
CA LYS A 49 1.72 -26.34 6.12
C LYS A 49 1.81 -27.81 6.54
N GLN A 50 0.77 -28.61 6.26
CA GLN A 50 0.77 -30.03 6.59
C GLN A 50 1.85 -30.79 5.84
N LYS A 51 2.01 -30.56 4.54
CA LYS A 51 3.04 -31.24 3.75
C LYS A 51 4.46 -30.90 4.21
N LEU A 52 4.72 -29.66 4.64
CA LEU A 52 6.00 -29.29 5.23
C LEU A 52 6.26 -30.07 6.53
N LYS A 53 5.24 -30.23 7.38
CA LYS A 53 5.35 -31.05 8.59
C LYS A 53 5.58 -32.53 8.27
N ASP A 54 4.91 -33.07 7.26
CA ASP A 54 5.04 -34.48 6.85
C ASP A 54 6.46 -34.82 6.37
N VAL A 55 7.16 -33.86 5.75
CA VAL A 55 8.57 -34.01 5.34
C VAL A 55 9.56 -33.69 6.47
N GLY A 56 9.07 -33.42 7.68
CA GLY A 56 9.89 -33.14 8.86
C GLY A 56 10.42 -31.70 8.93
N ALA A 57 9.88 -30.77 8.15
CA ALA A 57 10.24 -29.36 8.23
C ALA A 57 9.41 -28.66 9.31
N ASP A 58 10.02 -28.46 10.48
CA ASP A 58 9.40 -27.74 11.60
C ASP A 58 9.74 -26.24 11.55
N PHE A 59 9.13 -25.56 10.58
CA PHE A 59 9.29 -24.14 10.37
C PHE A 59 8.28 -23.31 11.21
N PRO A 60 8.66 -22.13 11.70
CA PRO A 60 7.72 -21.21 12.33
C PRO A 60 6.55 -20.87 11.39
N GLU A 61 5.35 -20.79 11.94
CA GLU A 61 4.12 -20.58 11.17
C GLU A 61 4.17 -19.28 10.33
N SER A 62 4.69 -18.20 10.91
CA SER A 62 4.90 -16.92 10.22
C SER A 62 5.83 -17.03 9.01
N PHE A 63 6.87 -17.86 9.10
CA PHE A 63 7.80 -18.10 8.00
C PHE A 63 7.14 -18.91 6.88
N VAL A 64 6.37 -19.94 7.23
CA VAL A 64 5.60 -20.73 6.25
C VAL A 64 4.57 -19.85 5.52
N GLU A 65 3.88 -18.97 6.24
CA GLU A 65 2.96 -18.01 5.64
C GLU A 65 3.67 -17.02 4.71
N ASN A 66 4.89 -16.58 5.06
CA ASN A 66 5.67 -15.71 4.19
C ASN A 66 6.08 -16.45 2.89
N LEU A 67 6.55 -17.69 3.00
CA LEU A 67 6.88 -18.52 1.83
C LEU A 67 5.66 -18.73 0.92
N ASP A 68 4.51 -19.07 1.49
CA ASP A 68 3.25 -19.22 0.76
C ASP A 68 2.88 -17.95 -0.01
N ARG A 69 2.92 -16.78 0.65
CA ARG A 69 2.66 -15.48 0.00
C ARG A 69 3.65 -15.19 -1.13
N LEU A 70 4.93 -15.46 -0.91
CA LEU A 70 6.00 -15.20 -1.87
C LEU A 70 5.81 -16.06 -3.13
N ILE A 71 5.51 -17.34 -2.94
CA ILE A 71 5.24 -18.28 -4.03
C ILE A 71 3.96 -17.88 -4.77
N LEU A 72 2.85 -17.59 -4.07
CA LEU A 72 1.60 -17.15 -4.70
C LEU A 72 1.75 -15.86 -5.53
N SER A 73 2.55 -14.92 -5.04
CA SER A 73 2.80 -13.63 -5.69
C SER A 73 3.69 -13.74 -6.91
N LEU A 74 4.80 -14.49 -6.80
CA LEU A 74 5.87 -14.47 -7.80
C LEU A 74 5.76 -15.62 -8.82
N HIS A 75 5.08 -16.72 -8.50
CA HIS A 75 5.06 -17.88 -9.37
C HIS A 75 4.32 -17.60 -10.69
N PRO A 76 4.95 -17.89 -11.84
CA PRO A 76 4.40 -17.53 -13.16
C PRO A 76 3.05 -18.20 -13.44
N LYS A 77 2.82 -19.43 -12.96
CA LYS A 77 1.50 -20.10 -13.06
C LYS A 77 0.39 -19.30 -12.37
N TYR A 78 0.63 -18.76 -11.18
CA TYR A 78 -0.39 -18.04 -10.40
C TYR A 78 -0.61 -16.62 -10.95
N LYS A 79 0.45 -15.91 -11.32
CA LYS A 79 0.37 -14.61 -12.02
C LYS A 79 -0.49 -14.71 -13.28
N ARG A 80 -0.21 -15.69 -14.14
CA ARG A 80 -0.97 -15.90 -15.39
C ARG A 80 -2.42 -16.29 -15.12
N LYS A 81 -2.70 -17.08 -14.07
CA LYS A 81 -4.07 -17.44 -13.67
C LYS A 81 -4.85 -16.21 -13.19
N LYS A 82 -4.24 -15.33 -12.41
CA LYS A 82 -4.84 -14.07 -11.95
C LYS A 82 -5.16 -13.14 -13.14
N ALA A 83 -4.21 -12.98 -14.07
CA ALA A 83 -4.41 -12.20 -15.28
C ALA A 83 -5.52 -12.77 -16.19
N LYS A 84 -5.62 -14.10 -16.31
CA LYS A 84 -6.71 -14.76 -17.07
C LYS A 84 -8.07 -14.59 -16.42
N LYS A 85 -8.17 -14.67 -15.08
CA LYS A 85 -9.43 -14.41 -14.36
C LYS A 85 -9.90 -12.97 -14.57
N ALA A 86 -9.00 -12.00 -14.41
CA ALA A 86 -9.30 -10.58 -14.65
C ALA A 86 -9.85 -10.31 -16.06
N LYS A 87 -9.36 -11.04 -17.10
CA LYS A 87 -9.89 -10.93 -18.47
C LYS A 87 -11.24 -11.61 -18.68
N LYS A 88 -11.59 -12.62 -17.88
CA LYS A 88 -12.82 -13.42 -18.05
C LYS A 88 -14.04 -12.77 -17.36
N ASP A 89 -13.81 -11.98 -16.33
CA ASP A 89 -14.87 -11.27 -15.59
C ASP A 89 -15.34 -9.97 -16.29
N GLY A 90 -14.97 -9.77 -17.57
CA GLY A 90 -15.65 -8.84 -18.47
C GLY A 90 -15.56 -7.35 -18.13
N GLN A 91 -14.68 -6.95 -17.20
CA GLN A 91 -14.58 -5.55 -16.80
C GLN A 91 -13.26 -4.94 -17.31
N PRO A 92 -13.27 -4.23 -18.45
CA PRO A 92 -12.20 -3.30 -18.80
C PRO A 92 -12.41 -2.01 -17.99
N VAL A 93 -12.46 -2.14 -16.67
CA VAL A 93 -12.17 -0.99 -15.81
C VAL A 93 -10.67 -1.03 -15.68
N ASP A 94 -10.01 0.03 -16.11
CA ASP A 94 -8.60 0.22 -15.84
C ASP A 94 -8.36 -0.10 -14.34
N GLU A 95 -7.42 -1.00 -14.05
CA GLU A 95 -7.10 -1.33 -12.67
C GLU A 95 -6.73 -0.06 -11.89
N SER A 96 -6.20 0.95 -12.59
CA SER A 96 -5.93 2.28 -12.06
C SER A 96 -7.22 2.98 -11.62
N ASP A 97 -8.27 2.98 -12.42
CA ASP A 97 -9.57 3.59 -12.08
C ASP A 97 -10.29 2.88 -10.94
N THR A 98 -10.09 1.57 -10.82
CA THR A 98 -10.67 0.81 -9.69
C THR A 98 -9.92 1.11 -8.40
N LYS A 99 -8.59 1.14 -8.43
CA LYS A 99 -7.76 1.52 -7.28
C LYS A 99 -7.97 2.99 -6.88
N ARG A 100 -8.17 3.89 -7.85
CA ARG A 100 -8.57 5.29 -7.64
C ARG A 100 -9.87 5.43 -6.86
N ARG A 101 -10.88 4.62 -7.20
CA ARG A 101 -12.17 4.61 -6.48
C ARG A 101 -12.08 3.97 -5.10
N MET A 102 -11.30 2.90 -4.94
CA MET A 102 -11.15 2.19 -3.67
C MET A 102 -10.25 2.93 -2.67
N PHE A 103 -9.24 3.64 -3.17
CA PHE A 103 -8.22 4.33 -2.38
C PHE A 103 -8.02 5.77 -2.89
N PRO A 104 -9.02 6.64 -2.76
CA PRO A 104 -8.94 8.01 -3.28
C PRO A 104 -7.78 8.79 -2.66
N GLY A 105 -7.46 8.56 -1.38
CA GLY A 105 -6.33 9.20 -0.70
C GLY A 105 -4.94 8.77 -1.16
N LEU A 106 -4.77 7.50 -1.56
CA LEU A 106 -3.49 6.98 -2.10
C LEU A 106 -3.28 7.30 -3.58
N SER A 107 -4.32 7.82 -4.23
CA SER A 107 -4.32 8.14 -5.66
C SER A 107 -4.12 9.63 -5.93
N LEU A 108 -3.87 10.41 -4.88
CA LEU A 108 -3.54 11.82 -4.98
C LEU A 108 -2.13 11.95 -5.57
N PRO A 109 -1.92 12.87 -6.54
CA PRO A 109 -0.58 13.19 -6.99
C PRO A 109 0.23 13.79 -5.83
N ASP A 110 1.56 13.65 -5.88
CA ASP A 110 2.45 14.26 -4.91
C ASP A 110 2.18 15.77 -4.82
N GLN A 111 2.08 16.28 -3.60
CA GLN A 111 1.93 17.69 -3.30
C GLN A 111 3.11 18.14 -2.45
N GLU A 112 3.55 19.38 -2.64
CA GLU A 112 4.54 19.99 -1.77
C GLU A 112 4.00 20.02 -0.33
N TRP A 113 4.86 19.68 0.63
CA TRP A 113 4.48 19.64 2.03
C TRP A 113 4.00 21.02 2.49
N GLN A 114 2.75 21.11 2.93
CA GLN A 114 2.19 22.32 3.54
C GLN A 114 2.10 22.15 5.06
N PRO A 115 2.48 23.18 5.84
CA PRO A 115 2.35 23.15 7.29
C PRO A 115 0.87 23.04 7.68
N SER A 116 0.61 22.26 8.74
CA SER A 116 -0.70 21.77 9.21
C SER A 116 -1.78 22.82 9.54
N ASN A 117 -1.47 24.11 9.35
CA ASN A 117 -2.28 25.26 9.68
C ASN A 117 -3.40 25.49 8.64
N GLU A 118 -3.28 24.92 7.44
CA GLU A 118 -4.19 25.18 6.31
C GLU A 118 -5.06 23.97 5.90
N PHE A 119 -4.93 22.81 6.58
CA PHE A 119 -5.65 21.55 6.30
C PHE A 119 -7.18 21.59 6.56
N GLY A 120 -7.77 22.78 6.71
CA GLY A 120 -9.20 23.00 6.96
C GLY A 120 -9.89 23.96 6.00
N LYS A 121 -9.24 24.44 4.93
CA LYS A 121 -9.86 25.36 3.95
C LYS A 121 -9.95 24.73 2.55
N GLY A 122 -10.81 23.74 2.38
CA GLY A 122 -11.03 23.13 1.07
C GLY A 122 -12.41 22.49 0.91
N ASN A 123 -13.33 23.25 0.32
CA ASN A 123 -14.69 22.91 -0.16
C ASN A 123 -15.85 22.83 0.85
N ASP A 124 -16.23 23.99 1.39
CA ASP A 124 -17.66 24.36 1.49
C ASP A 124 -17.88 25.56 0.57
N LYS A 125 -18.12 25.29 -0.72
CA LYS A 125 -18.84 26.24 -1.57
C LYS A 125 -20.31 26.03 -1.25
N ASP A 126 -20.85 26.88 -0.37
CA ASP A 126 -22.26 27.29 -0.27
C ASP A 126 -22.57 27.77 1.16
N VAL A 127 -21.90 28.81 1.67
CA VAL A 127 -22.44 29.64 2.76
C VAL A 127 -22.04 31.10 2.53
N ASP A 128 -22.95 31.87 1.94
CA ASP A 128 -22.96 33.33 2.02
C ASP A 128 -23.11 33.73 3.49
N GLY A 129 -21.98 33.88 4.17
CA GLY A 129 -21.91 34.32 5.55
C GLY A 129 -20.58 34.99 5.77
N LYS A 130 -20.49 36.29 5.49
CA LYS A 130 -19.40 37.13 6.00
C LYS A 130 -19.32 36.89 7.50
N ASP A 131 -18.30 36.16 7.93
CA ASP A 131 -18.00 35.83 9.31
C ASP A 131 -18.11 37.09 10.17
N ALA A 132 -19.21 37.20 10.92
CA ALA A 132 -19.46 38.31 11.84
C ALA A 132 -18.29 38.46 12.82
N ALA A 133 -17.67 37.34 13.21
CA ALA A 133 -16.49 37.30 14.05
C ALA A 133 -15.28 38.05 13.43
N SER A 134 -15.04 37.92 12.12
CA SER A 134 -13.91 38.60 11.47
C SER A 134 -14.14 40.11 11.39
N LYS A 135 -15.40 40.53 11.28
CA LYS A 135 -15.79 41.96 11.27
C LYS A 135 -15.76 42.59 12.66
N GLU A 136 -16.20 41.87 13.68
CA GLU A 136 -16.13 42.31 15.07
C GLU A 136 -14.69 42.50 15.54
N VAL A 137 -13.77 41.61 15.11
CA VAL A 137 -12.34 41.73 15.43
C VAL A 137 -11.72 42.95 14.73
N ASP A 138 -12.12 43.24 13.50
CA ASP A 138 -11.63 44.40 12.73
C ASP A 138 -12.14 45.73 13.33
N ASP A 139 -13.43 45.79 13.73
CA ASP A 139 -14.02 46.96 14.39
C ASP A 139 -13.38 47.25 15.77
N LEU A 140 -13.07 46.22 16.57
CA LEU A 140 -12.34 46.36 17.84
C LEU A 140 -10.91 46.89 17.65
N MET A 141 -10.22 46.43 16.60
CA MET A 141 -8.86 46.88 16.30
C MET A 141 -8.85 48.34 15.83
N SER A 142 -9.81 48.73 15.00
CA SER A 142 -9.98 50.12 14.57
C SER A 142 -10.31 51.07 15.72
N GLN A 143 -11.15 50.65 16.67
CA GLN A 143 -11.48 51.47 17.84
C GLN A 143 -10.28 51.70 18.76
N LEU A 144 -9.40 50.69 18.90
CA LEU A 144 -8.17 50.81 19.69
C LEU A 144 -7.14 51.73 19.01
N GLU A 145 -6.96 51.63 17.69
CA GLU A 145 -6.09 52.55 16.95
C GLU A 145 -6.56 54.01 17.05
N GLY A 146 -7.88 54.25 17.02
CA GLY A 146 -8.47 55.57 17.23
C GLY A 146 -8.13 56.16 18.61
N GLN A 147 -8.21 55.37 19.67
CA GLN A 147 -7.87 55.83 21.03
C GLN A 147 -6.38 56.13 21.20
N THR A 148 -5.49 55.43 20.49
CA THR A 148 -4.03 55.67 20.56
C THR A 148 -3.55 56.84 19.70
N SER A 149 -4.36 57.31 18.75
CA SER A 149 -4.03 58.45 17.88
C SER A 149 -4.59 59.78 18.39
N GLU A 150 -5.61 59.76 19.27
CA GLU A 150 -6.20 60.96 19.89
C GLU A 150 -5.43 61.49 21.12
N GLU A 151 -4.43 60.75 21.63
CA GLU A 151 -3.52 61.21 22.69
C GLU A 151 -2.26 61.93 22.16
N ARG A 152 -2.15 62.20 20.85
CA ARG A 152 -0.98 62.90 20.25
C ARG A 152 -1.25 64.19 19.48
N HIS A 153 -2.47 64.73 19.48
CA HIS A 153 -2.75 66.07 18.93
C HIS A 153 -3.63 66.89 19.88
N GLY A 154 -2.97 67.45 20.89
CA GLY A 154 -3.51 68.44 21.83
C GLY A 154 -2.35 69.14 22.54
N ASP A 155 -1.64 69.99 21.80
CA ASP A 155 -1.02 71.22 22.34
C ASP A 155 -2.03 72.35 22.15
#